data_AF-A0A5R9PXQ2-F1
#
_entry.id   AF-A0A5R9PXQ2-F1
#
_cell.length_a   1.000
_cell.length_b   1.000
_cell.length_c   1.000
_cell.angle_alpha   90.00
_cell.angle_beta   90.00
_cell.angle_gamma   90.00
#
_symmetry.space_group_name_H-M   'P 1'
#
loop_
_entity.id
_entity.type
_entity.pdbx_description
1 polymer ?
#
loop_
_entity_poly.entity_id
_entity_poly.type
_entity_poly.pdbx_seq_one_letter_code
_entity_poly.pdbx_strand_id
1 'polypeptide(L)'
;MFNTAKQHKTLDDAALVMRALGGNKSAFCEIVSRYQTLLCSLAYSAVGDIKYSEDLAQDAFVEAWRKLDTLHDPNKLKAWLCGILKFKISHHYRKQASNAEKYSEQLESAEHIGAENAELEANAISAQQQALMWQVLEQLDDTYRAPLILFYREQQSVERVASELDLSVDTVKQRLSRGRKMMKEVVTDLVEVSLKHSKPGLAFTSAVMSAVSDIAPPAKAAAGLGAFKAGSGFNFASIMAVLGSASGVVSAYFGLRASLEQSRTEREKSLVKKSVFLFMFVAVLFVGVLLLLKPLAYAQQNYVDEITLVAHLSVFLFVAAYIWLVKHAFNAMKQLRAQERLFNPEAFSAEQDKPNAKQREYISPIRLFGVPLIHMQFAMPEQTDNPAVGWIAGGSKAYGLLFAWGGIAVAPISVGIIAFGIVSVGAVGIGLLAAGTVAIGGLAFGASAIGYQAFSSLSSLAWQGAVSGGFATAVNGAIGAIAYAEQANNELAAQLTNLSFIHQYYAWVLGLIAVFVIVPAAWHSNKVRARMRKNALK
;
A
#
# COMPACT_ATOMS: atom_id res chain seq x y z
N MET A 1 -39.88 1.87 27.05
CA MET A 1 -40.98 0.91 27.32
C MET A 1 -40.72 -0.29 26.43
N PHE A 2 -40.36 -1.50 26.86
CA PHE A 2 -40.66 -2.23 28.09
C PHE A 2 -39.39 -2.73 28.79
N ASN A 3 -39.31 -2.42 30.09
CA ASN A 3 -38.49 -3.17 31.03
C ASN A 3 -39.38 -4.30 31.57
N THR A 4 -39.07 -5.54 31.24
CA THR A 4 -39.51 -6.68 32.06
C THR A 4 -38.34 -7.64 32.17
N ALA A 5 -37.58 -7.46 33.26
CA ALA A 5 -36.69 -8.46 33.80
C ALA A 5 -37.49 -9.76 34.06
N LYS A 6 -37.53 -10.65 33.08
CA LYS A 6 -37.66 -12.09 33.35
C LYS A 6 -36.26 -12.58 33.71
N GLN A 7 -35.96 -12.63 35.00
CA GLN A 7 -34.99 -13.59 35.52
C GLN A 7 -35.51 -14.98 35.13
N HIS A 8 -35.14 -15.46 33.94
CA HIS A 8 -35.22 -16.88 33.63
C HIS A 8 -34.25 -17.54 34.62
N LYS A 9 -34.81 -18.17 35.65
CA LYS A 9 -34.07 -19.14 36.47
C LYS A 9 -33.54 -20.18 35.48
N THR A 10 -32.28 -20.07 35.09
CA THR A 10 -31.62 -20.99 34.16
C THR A 10 -31.78 -22.37 34.74
N LEU A 11 -32.55 -23.22 34.05
CA LEU A 11 -32.79 -24.57 34.52
C LEU A 11 -31.45 -25.30 34.55
N ASP A 12 -31.21 -26.04 35.62
CA ASP A 12 -30.04 -26.90 35.72
C ASP A 12 -30.09 -27.97 34.61
N ASP A 13 -28.92 -28.46 34.19
CA ASP A 13 -28.79 -29.43 33.09
C ASP A 13 -29.63 -30.67 33.33
N ALA A 14 -29.65 -31.17 34.58
CA ALA A 14 -30.47 -32.31 34.96
C ALA A 14 -31.97 -32.06 34.72
N ALA A 15 -32.45 -30.85 35.01
CA ALA A 15 -33.85 -30.49 34.80
C ALA A 15 -34.19 -30.34 33.31
N LEU A 16 -33.26 -29.85 32.49
CA LEU A 16 -33.42 -29.77 31.03
C LEU A 16 -33.46 -31.16 30.39
N VAL A 17 -32.57 -32.07 30.81
CA VAL A 17 -32.54 -33.48 30.35
C VAL A 17 -33.85 -34.17 30.66
N MET A 18 -34.33 -34.09 31.91
CA MET A 18 -35.59 -34.73 32.32
C MET A 18 -36.80 -34.22 31.53
N ARG A 19 -36.85 -32.91 31.24
CA ARG A 19 -37.92 -32.33 30.42
C ARG A 19 -37.82 -32.75 28.95
N ALA A 20 -36.61 -32.83 28.40
CA ALA A 20 -36.38 -33.29 27.03
C ALA A 20 -36.76 -34.77 26.86
N LEU A 21 -36.44 -35.63 27.85
CA LEU A 21 -36.88 -37.03 27.89
C LEU A 21 -38.41 -37.16 27.98
N GLY A 22 -39.07 -36.22 28.65
CA GLY A 22 -40.53 -36.09 28.67
C GLY A 22 -41.15 -35.57 27.34
N GLY A 23 -40.37 -35.45 26.27
CA GLY A 23 -40.83 -35.02 24.94
C GLY A 23 -40.83 -33.50 24.72
N ASN A 24 -40.32 -32.71 25.68
CA ASN A 24 -40.27 -31.26 25.54
C ASN A 24 -39.10 -30.82 24.64
N LYS A 25 -39.41 -30.57 23.36
CA LYS A 25 -38.44 -30.09 22.37
C LYS A 25 -37.79 -28.76 22.76
N SER A 26 -38.50 -27.84 23.43
CA SER A 26 -37.94 -26.55 23.81
C SER A 26 -36.85 -26.68 24.87
N ALA A 27 -36.95 -27.69 25.75
CA ALA A 27 -35.90 -27.98 26.73
C ALA A 27 -34.60 -28.43 26.06
N PHE A 28 -34.70 -29.19 24.96
CA PHE A 28 -33.51 -29.56 24.18
C PHE A 28 -32.96 -28.41 23.35
N CYS A 29 -33.80 -27.52 22.82
CA CYS A 29 -33.33 -26.28 22.20
C CYS A 29 -32.49 -25.43 23.18
N GLU A 30 -32.85 -25.41 24.47
CA GLU A 30 -32.07 -24.73 25.51
C GLU A 30 -30.72 -25.41 25.75
N ILE A 31 -30.66 -26.76 25.71
CA ILE A 31 -29.40 -27.52 25.76
C ILE A 31 -28.50 -27.16 24.56
N VAL A 32 -29.06 -27.14 23.35
CA VAL A 32 -28.31 -26.77 22.13
C VAL A 32 -27.78 -25.34 22.25
N SER A 33 -28.63 -24.38 22.61
CA SER A 33 -28.24 -22.98 22.79
C SER A 33 -27.12 -22.80 23.81
N ARG A 34 -27.14 -23.59 24.89
CA ARG A 34 -26.12 -23.57 25.95
C ARG A 34 -24.78 -24.13 25.48
N TYR A 35 -24.79 -25.23 24.73
CA TYR A 35 -23.57 -25.99 24.41
C TYR A 35 -23.05 -25.82 22.99
N GLN A 36 -23.76 -25.09 22.11
CA GLN A 36 -23.37 -24.90 20.71
C GLN A 36 -21.99 -24.25 20.57
N THR A 37 -21.66 -23.24 21.38
CA THR A 37 -20.36 -22.57 21.27
C THR A 37 -19.23 -23.50 21.67
N LEU A 38 -19.42 -24.29 22.75
CA LEU A 38 -18.45 -25.30 23.18
C LEU A 38 -18.21 -26.35 22.09
N LEU A 39 -19.27 -27.00 21.61
CA LEU A 39 -19.14 -28.12 20.66
C LEU A 39 -18.59 -27.64 19.32
N CYS A 40 -19.07 -26.51 18.77
CA CYS A 40 -18.53 -25.96 17.54
C CYS A 40 -17.07 -25.51 17.70
N SER A 41 -16.67 -25.02 18.88
CA SER A 41 -15.28 -24.63 19.12
C SER A 41 -14.34 -25.83 19.26
N LEU A 42 -14.78 -26.89 19.92
CA LEU A 42 -14.04 -28.15 20.01
C LEU A 42 -13.93 -28.83 18.63
N ALA A 43 -15.03 -28.88 17.89
CA ALA A 43 -15.05 -29.40 16.53
C ALA A 43 -14.09 -28.61 15.63
N TYR A 44 -14.18 -27.28 15.65
CA TYR A 44 -13.30 -26.40 14.88
C TYR A 44 -11.84 -26.57 15.29
N SER A 45 -11.56 -26.71 16.59
CA SER A 45 -10.21 -26.98 17.08
C SER A 45 -9.64 -28.32 16.60
N ALA A 46 -10.49 -29.28 16.21
CA ALA A 46 -10.02 -30.51 15.58
C ALA A 46 -9.86 -30.34 14.07
N VAL A 47 -10.92 -29.95 13.36
CA VAL A 47 -10.99 -30.08 11.89
C VAL A 47 -10.58 -28.85 11.09
N GLY A 48 -10.55 -27.65 11.69
CA GLY A 48 -10.07 -26.43 11.04
C GLY A 48 -10.97 -25.75 10.02
N ASP A 49 -12.06 -26.41 9.62
CA ASP A 49 -13.05 -25.86 8.71
C ASP A 49 -14.33 -25.52 9.48
N ILE A 50 -14.81 -24.28 9.31
CA ILE A 50 -16.01 -23.77 10.00
C ILE A 50 -17.24 -24.58 9.62
N LYS A 51 -17.48 -24.82 8.32
CA LYS A 51 -18.66 -25.54 7.84
C LYS A 51 -18.65 -26.98 8.34
N TYR A 52 -17.53 -27.68 8.18
CA TYR A 52 -17.41 -29.05 8.70
C TYR A 52 -17.49 -29.11 10.22
N SER A 53 -17.01 -28.09 10.95
CA SER A 53 -17.15 -28.04 12.40
C SER A 53 -18.60 -27.88 12.86
N GLU A 54 -19.38 -27.10 12.13
CA GLU A 54 -20.81 -26.90 12.37
C GLU A 54 -21.59 -28.17 12.05
N ASP A 55 -21.29 -28.83 10.92
CA ASP A 55 -21.89 -30.11 10.54
C ASP A 55 -21.62 -31.20 11.59
N LEU A 56 -20.38 -31.32 12.07
CA LEU A 56 -20.01 -32.28 13.12
C LEU A 56 -20.71 -31.99 14.44
N ALA A 57 -20.83 -30.72 14.82
CA ALA A 57 -21.54 -30.32 16.02
C ALA A 57 -23.06 -30.59 15.88
N GLN A 58 -23.64 -30.31 14.71
CA GLN A 58 -25.03 -30.62 14.39
C GLN A 58 -25.29 -32.13 14.48
N ASP A 59 -24.44 -32.95 13.85
CA ASP A 59 -24.53 -34.41 13.93
C ASP A 59 -24.40 -34.91 15.37
N ALA A 60 -23.55 -34.29 16.18
CA ALA A 60 -23.42 -34.63 17.59
C ALA A 60 -24.71 -34.29 18.37
N PHE A 61 -25.35 -33.14 18.12
CA PHE A 61 -26.63 -32.79 18.74
C PHE A 61 -27.79 -33.67 18.26
N VAL A 62 -27.83 -34.05 16.98
CA VAL A 62 -28.84 -34.97 16.45
C VAL A 62 -28.68 -36.36 17.08
N GLU A 63 -27.44 -36.85 17.21
CA GLU A 63 -27.13 -38.09 17.90
C GLU A 63 -27.52 -38.01 19.39
N ALA A 64 -27.22 -36.89 20.04
CA ALA A 64 -27.58 -36.64 21.43
C ALA A 64 -29.09 -36.64 21.64
N TRP A 65 -29.88 -36.06 20.73
CA TRP A 65 -31.34 -36.13 20.79
C TRP A 65 -31.85 -37.57 20.71
N ARG A 66 -31.28 -38.38 19.81
CA ARG A 66 -31.67 -39.79 19.60
C ARG A 66 -31.30 -40.71 20.75
N LYS A 67 -30.22 -40.40 21.47
CA LYS A 67 -29.65 -41.24 22.53
C LYS A 67 -29.75 -40.62 23.91
N LEU A 68 -30.57 -39.58 24.08
CA LEU A 68 -30.65 -38.83 25.34
C LEU A 68 -31.04 -39.75 26.52
N ASP A 69 -31.83 -40.78 26.24
CA ASP A 69 -32.24 -41.84 27.16
C ASP A 69 -31.08 -42.70 27.69
N THR A 70 -29.96 -42.74 26.98
CA THR A 70 -28.75 -43.47 27.40
C THR A 70 -27.88 -42.69 28.39
N LEU A 71 -28.21 -41.42 28.66
CA LEU A 71 -27.50 -40.61 29.65
C LEU A 71 -27.93 -41.02 31.07
N HIS A 72 -27.08 -41.81 31.74
CA HIS A 72 -27.38 -42.37 33.06
C HIS A 72 -27.36 -41.32 34.20
N ASP A 73 -26.50 -40.31 34.08
CA ASP A 73 -26.38 -39.22 35.05
C ASP A 73 -26.65 -37.89 34.33
N PRO A 74 -27.84 -37.30 34.52
CA PRO A 74 -28.21 -36.02 33.91
C PRO A 74 -27.24 -34.87 34.22
N ASN A 75 -26.48 -34.94 35.32
CA ASN A 75 -25.49 -33.93 35.68
C ASN A 75 -24.22 -34.00 34.81
N LYS A 76 -24.02 -35.09 34.07
CA LYS A 76 -22.86 -35.30 33.19
C LYS A 76 -23.13 -34.98 31.73
N LEU A 77 -24.22 -34.25 31.44
CA LEU A 77 -24.64 -33.88 30.10
C LEU A 77 -23.49 -33.31 29.25
N LYS A 78 -22.75 -32.33 29.80
CA LYS A 78 -21.61 -31.71 29.12
C LYS A 78 -20.52 -32.70 28.70
N ALA A 79 -20.08 -33.55 29.63
CA ALA A 79 -19.06 -34.55 29.38
C ALA A 79 -19.52 -35.60 28.35
N TRP A 80 -20.79 -35.99 28.43
CA TRP A 80 -21.42 -36.92 27.50
C TRP A 80 -21.53 -36.34 26.08
N LEU A 81 -21.96 -35.09 25.93
CA LEU A 81 -21.99 -34.37 24.65
C LEU A 81 -20.59 -34.26 24.03
N CYS A 82 -19.58 -33.91 24.84
CA CYS A 82 -18.18 -33.87 24.38
C CYS A 82 -17.69 -35.26 23.95
N GLY A 83 -18.14 -36.34 24.60
CA GLY A 83 -17.82 -37.72 24.23
C GLY A 83 -18.40 -38.10 22.86
N ILE A 84 -19.67 -37.76 22.60
CA ILE A 84 -20.31 -37.96 21.29
C ILE A 84 -19.53 -37.21 20.21
N LEU A 85 -19.20 -35.94 20.45
CA LEU A 85 -18.44 -35.14 19.49
C LEU A 85 -17.07 -35.75 19.20
N LYS A 86 -16.31 -36.18 20.22
CA LYS A 86 -15.01 -36.86 20.04
C LYS A 86 -15.13 -38.12 19.20
N PHE A 87 -16.19 -38.91 19.40
CA PHE A 87 -16.45 -40.08 18.57
C PHE A 87 -16.70 -39.71 17.10
N LYS A 88 -17.51 -38.67 16.84
CA LYS A 88 -17.78 -38.19 15.47
C LYS A 88 -16.51 -37.65 14.80
N ILE A 89 -15.68 -36.89 15.51
CA ILE A 89 -14.36 -36.42 15.04
C ILE A 89 -13.45 -37.61 14.70
N SER A 90 -13.33 -38.60 15.59
CA SER A 90 -12.52 -39.80 15.34
C SER A 90 -13.03 -40.63 14.16
N HIS A 91 -14.34 -40.74 13.99
CA HIS A 91 -14.95 -41.40 12.84
C HIS A 91 -14.65 -40.63 11.54
N HIS A 92 -14.73 -39.31 11.56
CA HIS A 92 -14.41 -38.45 10.43
C HIS A 92 -12.95 -38.64 9.96
N TYR A 93 -11.98 -38.63 10.87
CA TYR A 93 -10.57 -38.88 10.52
C TYR A 93 -10.33 -40.30 9.96
N ARG A 94 -10.96 -41.33 10.52
CA ARG A 94 -10.87 -42.70 9.99
C ARG A 94 -11.43 -42.82 8.57
N LYS A 95 -12.54 -42.13 8.28
CA LYS A 95 -13.15 -42.09 6.94
C LYS A 95 -12.27 -41.33 5.94
N GLN A 96 -11.65 -40.22 6.34
CA GLN A 96 -10.69 -39.51 5.50
C GLN A 96 -9.44 -40.33 5.20
N ALA A 97 -8.86 -41.02 6.19
CA ALA A 97 -7.69 -41.88 5.98
C ALA A 97 -8.00 -43.03 4.99
N SER A 98 -9.17 -43.67 5.12
CA SER A 98 -9.61 -44.73 4.21
C SER A 98 -9.96 -44.22 2.80
N ASN A 99 -10.38 -42.96 2.66
CA ASN A 99 -10.63 -42.35 1.36
C ASN A 99 -9.33 -41.88 0.68
N ALA A 100 -8.34 -41.39 1.44
CA ALA A 100 -7.03 -41.00 0.89
C ALA A 100 -6.30 -42.17 0.21
N GLU A 101 -6.49 -43.40 0.71
CA GLU A 101 -6.01 -44.63 0.04
C GLU A 101 -6.79 -44.99 -1.24
N LYS A 102 -8.04 -44.53 -1.39
CA LYS A 102 -8.85 -44.75 -2.60
C LYS A 102 -8.70 -43.67 -3.67
N TYR A 103 -8.30 -42.46 -3.30
CA TYR A 103 -8.11 -41.35 -4.23
C TYR A 103 -6.77 -41.38 -4.97
N SER A 104 -5.80 -42.22 -4.57
CA SER A 104 -4.55 -42.42 -5.32
C SER A 104 -4.73 -43.23 -6.62
N GLU A 105 -5.84 -43.94 -6.79
CA GLU A 105 -6.14 -44.75 -7.99
C GLU A 105 -7.04 -44.03 -9.03
N GLN A 106 -7.52 -42.82 -8.75
CA GLN A 106 -8.54 -42.15 -9.59
C GLN A 106 -8.18 -40.71 -10.00
N LEU A 107 -6.89 -40.37 -10.03
CA LEU A 107 -6.37 -39.03 -10.37
C LEU A 107 -5.73 -38.96 -11.77
N GLU A 108 -6.22 -39.76 -12.73
CA GLU A 108 -5.85 -39.67 -14.16
C GLU A 108 -6.99 -39.16 -15.07
N SER A 109 -8.12 -38.68 -14.54
CA SER A 109 -9.16 -38.10 -15.40
C SER A 109 -10.02 -37.04 -14.72
N ALA A 110 -9.69 -35.77 -14.94
CA ALA A 110 -10.63 -34.68 -15.22
C ALA A 110 -9.89 -33.34 -15.23
N GLU A 111 -9.42 -32.96 -16.41
CA GLU A 111 -9.16 -31.56 -16.76
C GLU A 111 -10.49 -30.85 -17.06
N HIS A 112 -10.50 -29.53 -16.79
CA HIS A 112 -11.47 -28.48 -17.15
C HIS A 112 -12.72 -28.30 -16.26
N ILE A 113 -12.83 -27.09 -15.67
CA ILE A 113 -13.85 -26.07 -16.03
C ILE A 113 -13.37 -24.69 -15.50
N GLY A 114 -13.53 -23.66 -16.33
CA GLY A 114 -13.13 -22.29 -16.07
C GLY A 114 -14.24 -21.37 -15.53
N ALA A 115 -13.76 -20.30 -14.87
CA ALA A 115 -14.27 -18.95 -14.65
C ALA A 115 -15.79 -18.68 -14.49
N GLU A 116 -16.14 -18.14 -13.30
CA GLU A 116 -17.17 -17.10 -13.16
C GLU A 116 -16.69 -16.02 -12.17
N ASN A 117 -16.95 -14.75 -12.51
CA ASN A 117 -16.24 -13.57 -12.04
C ASN A 117 -16.92 -12.84 -10.86
N ALA A 118 -16.10 -12.14 -10.08
CA ALA A 118 -16.38 -11.06 -9.12
C ALA A 118 -17.02 -11.38 -7.75
N GLU A 119 -17.90 -12.38 -7.59
CA GLU A 119 -18.40 -12.77 -6.25
C GLU A 119 -17.48 -13.79 -5.54
N LEU A 120 -16.61 -14.43 -6.32
CA LEU A 120 -15.60 -15.38 -5.88
C LEU A 120 -14.41 -14.72 -5.19
N GLU A 121 -14.06 -13.46 -5.48
CA GLU A 121 -12.87 -12.83 -4.89
C GLU A 121 -13.01 -12.54 -3.38
N ALA A 122 -14.18 -12.09 -2.92
CA ALA A 122 -14.42 -11.85 -1.50
C ALA A 122 -14.45 -13.17 -0.70
N ASN A 123 -15.08 -14.20 -1.27
CA ASN A 123 -15.11 -15.54 -0.68
C ASN A 123 -13.72 -16.22 -0.73
N ALA A 124 -12.94 -16.00 -1.79
CA ALA A 124 -11.58 -16.52 -1.92
C ALA A 124 -10.60 -15.84 -0.95
N ILE A 125 -10.70 -14.52 -0.76
CA ILE A 125 -9.87 -13.80 0.23
C ILE A 125 -10.22 -14.25 1.64
N SER A 126 -11.51 -14.40 1.96
CA SER A 126 -11.95 -14.92 3.27
C SER A 126 -11.48 -16.37 3.49
N ALA A 127 -11.57 -17.22 2.46
CA ALA A 127 -11.09 -18.60 2.51
C ALA A 127 -9.55 -18.68 2.66
N GLN A 128 -8.81 -17.82 1.96
CA GLN A 128 -7.35 -17.72 2.08
C GLN A 128 -6.92 -17.22 3.46
N GLN A 129 -7.61 -16.20 4.01
CA GLN A 129 -7.36 -15.71 5.36
C GLN A 129 -7.66 -16.77 6.42
N GLN A 130 -8.76 -17.52 6.25
CA GLN A 130 -9.13 -18.61 7.13
C GLN A 130 -8.14 -19.78 7.03
N ALA A 131 -7.68 -20.13 5.82
CA ALA A 131 -6.67 -21.16 5.61
C ALA A 131 -5.33 -20.77 6.25
N LEU A 132 -4.90 -19.52 6.10
CA LEU A 132 -3.68 -19.00 6.72
C LEU A 132 -3.78 -19.00 8.26
N MET A 133 -4.92 -18.55 8.79
CA MET A 133 -5.20 -18.60 10.22
C MET A 133 -5.15 -20.05 10.74
N TRP A 134 -5.73 -21.00 10.00
CA TRP A 134 -5.70 -22.40 10.39
C TRP A 134 -4.30 -23.01 10.32
N GLN A 135 -3.51 -22.71 9.29
CA GLN A 135 -2.11 -23.15 9.19
C GLN A 135 -1.28 -22.72 10.41
N VAL A 136 -1.56 -21.54 10.97
CA VAL A 136 -0.91 -21.07 12.19
C VAL A 136 -1.44 -21.83 13.40
N LEU A 137 -2.75 -22.00 13.52
CA LEU A 137 -3.39 -22.68 14.65
C LEU A 137 -3.05 -24.18 14.71
N GLU A 138 -2.92 -24.85 13.57
CA GLU A 138 -2.58 -26.28 13.46
C GLU A 138 -1.19 -26.60 14.03
N GLN A 139 -0.26 -25.64 14.02
CA GLN A 139 1.05 -25.80 14.64
C GLN A 139 1.01 -25.73 16.18
N LEU A 140 -0.13 -25.41 16.79
CA LEU A 140 -0.31 -25.43 18.23
C LEU A 140 -0.91 -26.76 18.67
N ASP A 141 -0.34 -27.36 19.71
CA ASP A 141 -0.95 -28.50 20.39
C ASP A 141 -2.37 -28.18 20.85
N ASP A 142 -3.25 -29.18 20.82
CA ASP A 142 -4.65 -29.08 21.25
C ASP A 142 -4.83 -28.47 22.65
N THR A 143 -3.88 -28.73 23.54
CA THR A 143 -3.81 -28.19 24.90
C THR A 143 -3.87 -26.66 24.92
N TYR A 144 -3.32 -25.99 23.90
CA TYR A 144 -3.30 -24.53 23.77
C TYR A 144 -4.31 -24.02 22.74
N ARG A 145 -4.51 -24.78 21.66
CA ARG A 145 -5.42 -24.45 20.55
C ARG A 145 -6.88 -24.33 20.99
N ALA A 146 -7.41 -25.32 21.71
CA ALA A 146 -8.82 -25.32 22.13
C ALA A 146 -9.17 -24.16 23.09
N PRO A 147 -8.39 -23.86 24.16
CA PRO A 147 -8.62 -22.68 24.99
C PRO A 147 -8.56 -21.35 24.24
N LEU A 148 -7.64 -21.21 23.27
CA LEU A 148 -7.53 -19.98 22.47
C LEU A 148 -8.76 -19.75 21.61
N ILE A 149 -9.22 -20.79 20.89
CA ILE A 149 -10.40 -20.71 20.04
C ILE A 149 -11.64 -20.38 20.88
N LEU A 150 -11.85 -21.09 22.00
CA LEU A 150 -12.96 -20.78 22.91
C LEU A 150 -12.88 -19.36 23.45
N PHE A 151 -11.69 -18.89 23.87
CA PHE A 151 -11.52 -17.55 24.41
C PHE A 151 -11.97 -16.46 23.44
N TYR A 152 -11.60 -16.55 22.16
CA TYR A 152 -12.01 -15.54 21.19
C TYR A 152 -13.47 -15.69 20.75
N ARG A 153 -14.06 -16.90 20.81
CA ARG A 153 -15.48 -17.14 20.52
C ARG A 153 -16.41 -16.77 21.69
N GLU A 154 -15.93 -16.86 22.93
CA GLU A 154 -16.64 -16.48 24.17
C GLU A 154 -16.40 -15.00 24.56
N GLN A 155 -16.19 -14.12 23.58
CA GLN A 155 -15.99 -12.68 23.81
C GLN A 155 -14.89 -12.37 24.84
N GLN A 156 -13.83 -13.18 24.89
CA GLN A 156 -12.65 -12.97 25.73
C GLN A 156 -12.87 -13.19 27.24
N SER A 157 -13.87 -13.97 27.67
CA SER A 157 -14.02 -14.34 29.10
C SER A 157 -13.14 -15.53 29.48
N VAL A 158 -12.19 -15.32 30.40
CA VAL A 158 -11.34 -16.39 30.94
C VAL A 158 -12.15 -17.34 31.83
N GLU A 159 -13.10 -16.78 32.58
CA GLU A 159 -13.96 -17.48 33.53
C GLU A 159 -14.87 -18.46 32.80
N ARG A 160 -15.46 -18.06 31.67
CA ARG A 160 -16.24 -18.98 30.83
C ARG A 160 -15.38 -20.08 30.22
N VAL A 161 -14.20 -19.77 29.72
CA VAL A 161 -13.31 -20.80 29.16
C VAL A 161 -12.90 -21.81 30.24
N ALA A 162 -12.66 -21.35 31.47
CA ALA A 162 -12.36 -22.19 32.62
C ALA A 162 -13.54 -23.12 32.96
N SER A 163 -14.76 -22.59 33.03
CA SER A 163 -15.96 -23.41 33.27
C SER A 163 -16.24 -24.37 32.12
N GLU A 164 -16.02 -23.96 30.88
CA GLU A 164 -16.29 -24.77 29.68
C GLU A 164 -15.27 -25.88 29.45
N LEU A 165 -14.01 -25.69 29.85
CA LEU A 165 -12.98 -26.72 29.72
C LEU A 165 -12.72 -27.53 31.00
N ASP A 166 -13.43 -27.22 32.09
CA ASP A 166 -13.23 -27.82 33.41
C ASP A 166 -11.77 -27.65 33.91
N LEU A 167 -11.27 -26.42 33.80
CA LEU A 167 -9.91 -26.01 34.16
C LEU A 167 -9.95 -24.89 35.21
N SER A 168 -8.89 -24.74 36.00
CA SER A 168 -8.75 -23.55 36.84
C SER A 168 -8.50 -22.29 35.99
N VAL A 169 -8.99 -21.14 36.46
CA VAL A 169 -8.76 -19.83 35.83
C VAL A 169 -7.27 -19.58 35.56
N ASP A 170 -6.41 -19.96 36.52
CA ASP A 170 -4.96 -19.82 36.38
C ASP A 170 -4.38 -20.73 35.29
N THR A 171 -4.88 -21.96 35.17
CA THR A 171 -4.49 -22.88 34.08
C THR A 171 -4.88 -22.30 32.72
N VAL A 172 -6.07 -21.72 32.59
CA VAL A 172 -6.52 -21.06 31.36
C VAL A 172 -5.63 -19.86 31.03
N LYS A 173 -5.33 -18.98 32.01
CA LYS A 173 -4.42 -17.84 31.80
C LYS A 173 -3.04 -18.29 31.31
N GLN A 174 -2.49 -19.34 31.93
CA GLN A 174 -1.19 -19.90 31.52
C GLN A 174 -1.24 -20.47 30.10
N ARG A 175 -2.28 -21.26 29.76
CA ARG A 175 -2.45 -21.85 28.42
C ARG A 175 -2.67 -20.79 27.35
N LEU A 176 -3.48 -19.76 27.62
CA LEU A 176 -3.68 -18.63 26.70
C LEU A 176 -2.41 -17.82 26.48
N SER A 177 -1.63 -17.57 27.55
CA SER A 177 -0.35 -16.85 27.47
C SER A 177 0.66 -17.62 26.61
N ARG A 178 0.84 -18.92 26.89
CA ARG A 178 1.74 -19.81 26.12
C ARG A 178 1.29 -19.95 24.67
N GLY A 179 0.00 -20.21 24.44
CA GLY A 179 -0.55 -20.34 23.08
C GLY A 179 -0.39 -19.06 22.25
N ARG A 180 -0.61 -17.86 22.84
CA ARG A 180 -0.36 -16.58 22.16
C ARG A 180 1.11 -16.38 21.81
N LYS A 181 2.02 -16.82 22.67
CA LYS A 181 3.47 -16.78 22.40
C LYS A 181 3.84 -17.67 21.21
N MET A 182 3.37 -18.93 21.21
CA MET A 182 3.62 -19.87 20.11
C MET A 182 3.05 -19.35 18.78
N MET A 183 1.81 -18.84 18.79
CA MET A 183 1.19 -18.24 17.60
C MET A 183 2.03 -17.06 17.05
N LYS A 184 2.60 -16.23 17.93
CA LYS A 184 3.47 -15.12 17.51
C LYS A 184 4.75 -15.61 16.85
N GLU A 185 5.36 -16.66 17.39
CA GLU A 185 6.57 -17.28 16.83
C GLU A 185 6.28 -17.84 15.43
N VAL A 186 5.23 -18.65 15.28
CA VAL A 186 4.80 -19.22 13.99
C VAL A 186 4.52 -18.14 12.94
N VAL A 187 3.80 -17.07 13.30
CA VAL A 187 3.53 -15.96 12.37
C VAL A 187 4.80 -15.22 11.99
N THR A 188 5.73 -15.05 12.93
CA THR A 188 7.01 -14.38 12.66
C THR A 188 7.83 -15.19 11.66
N ASP A 189 7.92 -16.50 11.86
CA ASP A 189 8.64 -17.42 10.96
C ASP A 189 7.98 -17.46 9.58
N LEU A 190 6.64 -17.54 9.52
CA LEU A 190 5.89 -17.52 8.27
C LEU A 190 6.14 -16.23 7.47
N VAL A 191 6.15 -15.07 8.14
CA VAL A 191 6.45 -13.78 7.52
C VAL A 191 7.89 -13.73 7.05
N GLU A 192 8.85 -14.21 7.85
CA GLU A 192 10.26 -14.24 7.48
C GLU A 192 10.51 -15.14 6.26
N VAL A 193 9.94 -16.35 6.25
CA VAL A 193 10.02 -17.28 5.12
C VAL A 193 9.37 -16.69 3.88
N SER A 194 8.16 -16.13 3.99
CA SER A 194 7.44 -15.53 2.87
C SER A 194 8.21 -14.34 2.26
N LEU A 195 8.79 -13.47 3.10
CA LEU A 195 9.60 -12.33 2.65
C LEU A 195 10.96 -12.75 2.07
N LYS A 196 11.53 -13.88 2.53
CA LYS A 196 12.75 -14.45 1.93
C LYS A 196 12.49 -15.03 0.54
N HIS A 197 11.32 -15.64 0.32
CA HIS A 197 10.94 -16.26 -0.95
C HIS A 197 10.29 -15.28 -1.94
N SER A 198 9.81 -14.12 -1.49
CA SER A 198 9.29 -13.05 -2.35
C SER A 198 10.38 -12.15 -2.95
N LYS A 199 11.67 -12.52 -2.81
CA LYS A 199 12.75 -11.85 -3.53
C LYS A 199 12.49 -11.96 -5.04
N PRO A 200 12.57 -10.86 -5.80
CA PRO A 200 12.34 -10.92 -7.25
C PRO A 200 13.32 -11.90 -7.89
N GLY A 201 12.79 -12.98 -8.48
CA GLY A 201 13.57 -14.02 -9.14
C GLY A 201 13.89 -13.68 -10.60
N LEU A 202 14.55 -14.62 -11.28
CA LEU A 202 14.96 -14.49 -12.68
C LEU A 202 13.79 -14.13 -13.63
N ALA A 203 12.56 -14.54 -13.30
CA ALA A 203 11.35 -14.20 -14.07
C ALA A 203 10.96 -12.70 -13.98
N PHE A 204 11.16 -12.07 -12.82
CA PHE A 204 10.98 -10.62 -12.69
C PHE A 204 12.07 -9.89 -13.47
N THR A 205 13.32 -10.35 -13.33
CA THR A 205 14.45 -9.81 -14.09
C THR A 205 14.22 -9.96 -15.59
N SER A 206 13.73 -11.11 -16.09
CA SER A 206 13.44 -11.31 -17.50
C SER A 206 12.24 -10.51 -17.98
N ALA A 207 11.18 -10.35 -17.17
CA ALA A 207 10.05 -9.48 -17.50
C ALA A 207 10.47 -8.01 -17.58
N VAL A 208 11.32 -7.55 -16.65
CA VAL A 208 11.90 -6.21 -16.71
C VAL A 208 12.83 -6.09 -17.92
N MET A 209 13.66 -7.08 -18.22
CA MET A 209 14.54 -7.06 -19.40
C MET A 209 13.74 -7.10 -20.71
N SER A 210 12.61 -7.81 -20.76
CA SER A 210 11.69 -7.82 -21.90
C SER A 210 11.00 -6.47 -22.06
N ALA A 211 10.47 -5.90 -20.98
CA ALA A 211 9.86 -4.57 -21.01
C ALA A 211 10.87 -3.47 -21.36
N VAL A 212 12.12 -3.60 -20.92
CA VAL A 212 13.23 -2.69 -21.31
C VAL A 212 13.59 -2.88 -22.79
N SER A 213 13.50 -4.11 -23.32
CA SER A 213 13.72 -4.40 -24.74
C SER A 213 12.59 -3.85 -25.61
N ASP A 214 11.36 -3.78 -25.10
CA ASP A 214 10.21 -3.14 -25.77
C ASP A 214 10.25 -1.60 -25.71
N ILE A 215 11.05 -1.03 -24.81
CA ILE A 215 11.36 0.41 -24.72
C ILE A 215 12.54 0.79 -25.63
N ALA A 216 13.29 -0.20 -26.16
CA ALA A 216 14.34 0.06 -27.15
C ALA A 216 13.73 0.39 -28.52
N PRO A 217 14.37 1.27 -29.32
CA PRO A 217 13.86 1.62 -30.65
C PRO A 217 13.75 0.38 -31.55
N PRO A 218 12.79 0.36 -32.51
CA PRO A 218 12.65 -0.75 -33.45
C PRO A 218 13.95 -0.92 -34.26
N ALA A 219 14.35 -2.19 -34.41
CA ALA A 219 15.63 -2.66 -34.96
C ALA A 219 15.94 -2.27 -36.43
N LYS A 220 15.20 -1.34 -37.04
CA LYS A 220 15.43 -0.87 -38.42
C LYS A 220 16.17 0.46 -38.55
N ALA A 221 16.66 1.02 -37.44
CA ALA A 221 17.72 2.04 -37.44
C ALA A 221 19.09 1.48 -37.00
N ALA A 222 19.28 0.16 -37.12
CA ALA A 222 20.48 -0.56 -36.68
C ALA A 222 21.65 -0.56 -37.71
N ALA A 223 21.55 0.19 -38.82
CA ALA A 223 22.59 0.22 -39.86
C ALA A 223 23.74 1.21 -39.58
N GLY A 224 23.95 1.59 -38.32
CA GLY A 224 25.06 2.42 -37.86
C GLY A 224 25.67 1.90 -36.55
N LEU A 225 25.66 0.59 -36.33
CA LEU A 225 26.24 -0.03 -35.13
C LEU A 225 27.55 -0.75 -35.50
N GLY A 226 28.64 0.02 -35.49
CA GLY A 226 29.97 -0.54 -35.28
C GLY A 226 30.09 -1.06 -33.85
N ALA A 227 29.84 -2.36 -33.68
CA ALA A 227 30.32 -3.23 -32.60
C ALA A 227 30.28 -2.68 -31.15
N PHE A 228 29.13 -2.82 -30.47
CA PHE A 228 29.13 -3.08 -29.03
C PHE A 228 28.87 -4.57 -28.82
N LYS A 229 29.95 -5.33 -28.69
CA LYS A 229 29.93 -6.75 -28.30
C LYS A 229 29.28 -6.88 -26.92
N ALA A 230 28.31 -7.79 -26.83
CA ALA A 230 27.82 -8.33 -25.58
C ALA A 230 28.99 -8.87 -24.74
N GLY A 231 29.26 -8.22 -23.61
CA GLY A 231 30.29 -8.61 -22.65
C GLY A 231 30.37 -7.62 -21.50
N SER A 232 30.03 -8.09 -20.29
CA SER A 232 30.26 -7.48 -18.97
C SER A 232 29.84 -6.01 -18.75
N GLY A 233 28.79 -5.82 -17.94
CA GLY A 233 28.61 -4.58 -17.18
C GLY A 233 27.19 -4.03 -17.23
N PHE A 234 26.49 -4.08 -16.08
CA PHE A 234 25.43 -3.12 -15.77
C PHE A 234 25.98 -1.71 -16.02
N ASN A 235 25.57 -1.06 -17.11
CA ASN A 235 26.06 0.28 -17.40
C ASN A 235 25.48 1.26 -16.37
N PHE A 236 26.34 2.07 -15.73
CA PHE A 236 25.94 3.07 -14.76
C PHE A 236 24.85 4.02 -15.31
N ALA A 237 24.86 4.27 -16.63
CA ALA A 237 23.86 5.09 -17.32
C ALA A 237 22.44 4.50 -17.25
N SER A 238 22.26 3.17 -17.34
CA SER A 238 20.94 2.55 -17.25
C SER A 238 20.40 2.53 -15.82
N ILE A 239 21.28 2.40 -14.81
CA ILE A 239 20.90 2.57 -13.39
C ILE A 239 20.40 4.01 -13.15
N MET A 240 21.09 5.00 -13.68
CA MET A 240 20.72 6.41 -13.55
C MET A 240 19.39 6.75 -14.24
N ALA A 241 19.09 6.14 -15.39
CA ALA A 241 17.81 6.31 -16.07
C ALA A 241 16.64 5.73 -15.27
N VAL A 242 16.81 4.54 -14.66
CA VAL A 242 15.79 3.93 -13.78
C VAL A 242 15.58 4.76 -12.52
N LEU A 243 16.65 5.20 -11.86
CA LEU A 243 16.57 6.04 -10.67
C LEU A 243 15.90 7.40 -10.96
N GLY A 244 16.20 8.02 -12.10
CA GLY A 244 15.54 9.25 -12.56
C GLY A 244 14.05 9.07 -12.71
N SER A 245 13.64 7.98 -13.38
CA SER A 245 12.23 7.68 -13.67
C SER A 245 11.44 7.30 -12.41
N ALA A 246 12.08 6.65 -11.43
CA ALA A 246 11.46 6.25 -10.17
C ALA A 246 11.58 7.29 -9.04
N SER A 247 12.32 8.39 -9.24
CA SER A 247 12.65 9.38 -8.20
C SER A 247 11.44 10.01 -7.52
N GLY A 248 10.35 10.23 -8.26
CA GLY A 248 9.09 10.75 -7.73
C GLY A 248 8.43 9.81 -6.72
N VAL A 249 8.37 8.50 -7.04
CA VAL A 249 7.78 7.48 -6.16
C VAL A 249 8.62 7.29 -4.90
N VAL A 250 9.94 7.20 -5.05
CA VAL A 250 10.87 7.06 -3.92
C VAL A 250 10.78 8.26 -2.98
N SER A 251 10.71 9.47 -3.53
CA SER A 251 10.57 10.69 -2.73
C SER A 251 9.22 10.81 -2.05
N ALA A 252 8.13 10.39 -2.71
CA ALA A 252 6.80 10.31 -2.12
C ALA A 252 6.77 9.34 -0.93
N TYR A 253 7.45 8.19 -1.01
CA TYR A 253 7.59 7.25 0.10
C TYR A 253 8.29 7.89 1.31
N PHE A 254 9.45 8.53 1.10
CA PHE A 254 10.19 9.17 2.19
C PHE A 254 9.41 10.35 2.80
N GLY A 255 8.70 11.12 1.97
CA GLY A 255 7.80 12.19 2.39
C GLY A 255 6.61 11.70 3.21
N LEU A 256 5.94 10.63 2.76
CA LEU A 256 4.86 9.96 3.49
C LEU A 256 5.34 9.49 4.85
N ARG A 257 6.47 8.77 4.88
CA ARG A 257 7.07 8.26 6.11
C ARG A 257 7.40 9.38 7.10
N ALA A 258 8.04 10.45 6.63
CA ALA A 258 8.36 11.62 7.45
C ALA A 258 7.08 12.28 8.02
N SER A 259 6.04 12.40 7.19
CA SER A 259 4.77 13.05 7.57
C SER A 259 4.00 12.21 8.60
N LEU A 260 3.96 10.89 8.43
CA LEU A 260 3.32 9.97 9.38
C LEU A 260 4.01 9.99 10.75
N GLU A 261 5.34 10.06 10.79
CA GLU A 261 6.10 10.15 12.04
C GLU A 261 5.90 11.48 12.78
N GLN A 262 5.59 12.56 12.04
CA GLN A 262 5.27 13.86 12.63
C GLN A 262 3.80 14.01 13.04
N SER A 263 2.93 13.11 12.57
CA SER A 263 1.49 13.17 12.89
C SER A 263 1.23 12.81 14.35
N ARG A 264 0.37 13.60 15.02
CA ARG A 264 -0.01 13.44 16.42
C ARG A 264 -1.33 12.70 16.59
N THR A 265 -2.26 12.87 15.66
CA THR A 265 -3.59 12.26 15.74
C THR A 265 -3.86 11.33 14.57
N GLU A 266 -4.79 10.39 14.74
CA GLU A 266 -5.17 9.46 13.66
C GLU A 266 -5.83 10.19 12.47
N ARG A 267 -6.48 11.33 12.73
CA ARG A 267 -7.03 12.18 11.67
C ARG A 267 -5.92 12.81 10.82
N GLU A 268 -4.83 13.29 11.43
CA GLU A 268 -3.66 13.77 10.70
C GLU A 268 -3.06 12.66 9.83
N LYS A 269 -2.86 11.46 10.40
CA LYS A 269 -2.33 10.30 9.65
C LYS A 269 -3.24 9.92 8.48
N SER A 270 -4.56 9.92 8.68
CA SER A 270 -5.54 9.63 7.64
C SER A 270 -5.48 10.65 6.51
N LEU A 271 -5.40 11.95 6.83
CA LEU A 271 -5.29 13.01 5.84
C LEU A 271 -4.00 12.86 5.03
N VAL A 272 -2.86 12.65 5.68
CA VAL A 272 -1.56 12.44 5.02
C VAL A 272 -1.63 11.26 4.04
N LYS A 273 -2.17 10.10 4.47
CA LYS A 273 -2.33 8.93 3.60
C LYS A 273 -3.22 9.22 2.40
N LYS A 274 -4.38 9.86 2.62
CA LYS A 274 -5.32 10.24 1.55
C LYS A 274 -4.69 11.22 0.55
N SER A 275 -3.97 12.23 1.04
CA SER A 275 -3.28 13.19 0.17
C SER A 275 -2.23 12.49 -0.70
N VAL A 276 -1.34 11.69 -0.11
CA VAL A 276 -0.30 10.97 -0.87
C VAL A 276 -0.91 9.99 -1.88
N PHE A 277 -1.96 9.26 -1.48
CA PHE A 277 -2.70 8.39 -2.39
C PHE A 277 -3.27 9.17 -3.58
N LEU A 278 -3.90 10.33 -3.34
CA LEU A 278 -4.50 11.15 -4.38
C LEU A 278 -3.44 11.70 -5.36
N PHE A 279 -2.28 12.16 -4.86
CA PHE A 279 -1.15 12.55 -5.71
C PHE A 279 -0.69 11.39 -6.60
N MET A 280 -0.47 10.22 -6.00
CA MET A 280 -0.04 9.03 -6.75
C MET A 280 -1.08 8.57 -7.78
N PHE A 281 -2.37 8.59 -7.41
CA PHE A 281 -3.46 8.23 -8.30
C PHE A 281 -3.51 9.16 -9.51
N VAL A 282 -3.43 10.48 -9.31
CA VAL A 282 -3.43 11.45 -10.42
C VAL A 282 -2.20 11.29 -11.32
N ALA A 283 -1.02 11.00 -10.76
CA ALA A 283 0.18 10.70 -11.57
C ALA A 283 0.03 9.42 -12.40
N VAL A 284 -0.45 8.33 -11.78
CA VAL A 284 -0.65 7.05 -12.47
C VAL A 284 -1.72 7.19 -13.54
N LEU A 285 -2.83 7.87 -13.24
CA LEU A 285 -3.90 8.13 -14.21
C LEU A 285 -3.37 8.93 -15.40
N PHE A 286 -2.60 10.00 -15.14
CA PHE A 286 -2.00 10.82 -16.20
C PHE A 286 -1.08 10.01 -17.13
N VAL A 287 -0.18 9.22 -16.56
CA VAL A 287 0.71 8.34 -17.33
C VAL A 287 -0.10 7.29 -18.09
N GLY A 288 -1.09 6.67 -17.44
CA GLY A 288 -1.97 5.67 -18.05
C GLY A 288 -2.76 6.21 -19.24
N VAL A 289 -3.30 7.44 -19.12
CA VAL A 289 -3.99 8.12 -20.22
C VAL A 289 -3.06 8.29 -21.42
N LEU A 290 -1.85 8.83 -21.23
CA LEU A 290 -0.91 9.03 -22.34
C LEU A 290 -0.46 7.71 -22.98
N LEU A 291 -0.25 6.66 -22.18
CA LEU A 291 0.10 5.32 -22.67
C LEU A 291 -1.04 4.67 -23.46
N LEU A 292 -2.30 4.92 -23.09
CA LEU A 292 -3.49 4.40 -23.80
C LEU A 292 -3.78 5.17 -25.08
N LEU A 293 -3.57 6.49 -25.10
CA LEU A 293 -3.84 7.32 -26.29
C LEU A 293 -2.93 6.96 -27.46
N LYS A 294 -1.67 6.59 -27.22
CA LYS A 294 -0.71 6.22 -28.28
C LYS A 294 -1.20 5.06 -29.17
N PRO A 295 -1.51 3.85 -28.65
CA PRO A 295 -2.04 2.76 -29.47
C PRO A 295 -3.41 3.10 -30.06
N LEU A 296 -4.24 3.89 -29.35
CA LEU A 296 -5.53 4.34 -29.87
C LEU A 296 -5.36 5.21 -31.12
N ALA A 297 -4.38 6.11 -31.14
CA ALA A 297 -4.07 6.91 -32.33
C ALA A 297 -3.63 6.05 -33.52
N TYR A 298 -2.88 4.97 -33.29
CA TYR A 298 -2.54 4.03 -34.37
C TYR A 298 -3.76 3.25 -34.89
N ALA A 299 -4.68 2.88 -33.99
CA ALA A 299 -5.89 2.14 -34.34
C ALA A 299 -6.94 3.01 -35.05
N GLN A 300 -7.02 4.30 -34.71
CA GLN A 300 -8.04 5.24 -35.18
C GLN A 300 -7.39 6.37 -35.98
N GLN A 301 -6.84 6.05 -37.16
CA GLN A 301 -6.09 7.02 -37.97
C GLN A 301 -6.89 8.27 -38.39
N ASN A 302 -8.22 8.16 -38.45
CA ASN A 302 -9.09 9.30 -38.78
C ASN A 302 -9.18 10.34 -37.65
N TYR A 303 -8.73 10.01 -36.43
CA TYR A 303 -8.88 10.86 -35.24
C TYR A 303 -7.52 11.20 -34.58
N VAL A 304 -6.40 11.07 -35.30
CA VAL A 304 -5.06 11.24 -34.72
C VAL A 304 -4.84 12.68 -34.24
N ASP A 305 -5.39 13.66 -34.95
CA ASP A 305 -5.29 15.08 -34.60
C ASP A 305 -6.02 15.35 -33.27
N GLU A 306 -7.24 14.86 -33.12
CA GLU A 306 -8.03 14.99 -31.91
C GLU A 306 -7.40 14.25 -30.73
N ILE A 307 -6.88 13.04 -30.96
CA ILE A 307 -6.20 12.25 -29.92
C ILE A 307 -4.91 12.97 -29.47
N THR A 308 -4.17 13.57 -30.40
CA THR A 308 -2.98 14.36 -30.10
C THR A 308 -3.34 15.60 -29.30
N LEU A 309 -4.44 16.28 -29.64
CA LEU A 309 -4.95 17.41 -28.86
C LEU A 309 -5.31 16.98 -27.43
N VAL A 310 -6.03 15.86 -27.27
CA VAL A 310 -6.38 15.30 -25.96
C VAL A 310 -5.13 14.94 -25.15
N ALA A 311 -4.10 14.37 -25.79
CA ALA A 311 -2.83 14.06 -25.13
C ALA A 311 -2.18 15.33 -24.56
N HIS A 312 -2.11 16.43 -25.31
CA HIS A 312 -1.57 17.70 -24.81
C HIS A 312 -2.46 18.35 -23.75
N LEU A 313 -3.78 18.36 -23.93
CA LEU A 313 -4.73 18.88 -22.92
C LEU A 313 -4.62 18.12 -21.59
N SER A 314 -4.34 16.81 -21.62
CA SER A 314 -4.11 16.02 -20.41
C SER A 314 -2.89 16.50 -19.60
N VAL A 315 -1.85 17.02 -20.27
CA VAL A 315 -0.66 17.61 -19.62
C VAL A 315 -1.05 18.89 -18.89
N PHE A 316 -1.81 19.77 -19.52
CA PHE A 316 -2.32 20.99 -18.86
C PHE A 316 -3.24 20.66 -17.68
N LEU A 317 -4.13 19.67 -17.84
CA LEU A 317 -5.01 19.20 -16.78
C LEU A 317 -4.21 18.64 -15.60
N PHE A 318 -3.17 17.85 -15.86
CA PHE A 318 -2.27 17.33 -14.83
C PHE A 318 -1.59 18.46 -14.05
N VAL A 319 -1.05 19.48 -14.74
CA VAL A 319 -0.41 20.64 -14.10
C VAL A 319 -1.42 21.38 -13.21
N ALA A 320 -2.61 21.66 -13.72
CA ALA A 320 -3.66 22.33 -12.95
C ALA A 320 -4.09 21.50 -11.72
N ALA A 321 -4.29 20.19 -11.91
CA ALA A 321 -4.65 19.27 -10.83
C ALA A 321 -3.57 19.21 -9.75
N TYR A 322 -2.28 19.13 -10.13
CA TYR A 322 -1.17 19.11 -9.17
C TYR A 322 -1.04 20.42 -8.40
N ILE A 323 -1.19 21.58 -9.05
CA ILE A 323 -1.20 22.89 -8.39
C ILE A 323 -2.34 22.95 -7.36
N TRP A 324 -3.54 22.50 -7.74
CA TRP A 324 -4.69 22.44 -6.85
C TRP A 324 -4.45 21.49 -5.68
N LEU A 325 -3.93 20.28 -5.92
CA LEU A 325 -3.64 19.27 -4.91
C LEU A 325 -2.64 19.76 -3.86
N VAL A 326 -1.56 20.43 -4.29
CA VAL A 326 -0.57 20.99 -3.35
C VAL A 326 -1.20 22.06 -2.47
N LYS A 327 -1.98 22.97 -3.05
CA LYS A 327 -2.68 24.01 -2.30
C LYS A 327 -3.70 23.41 -1.34
N HIS A 328 -4.48 22.44 -1.80
CA HIS A 328 -5.49 21.76 -1.00
C HIS A 328 -4.87 20.99 0.16
N ALA A 329 -3.84 20.17 -0.09
CA ALA A 329 -3.17 19.37 0.94
C ALA A 329 -2.57 20.24 2.04
N PHE A 330 -1.86 21.33 1.69
CA PHE A 330 -1.30 22.23 2.69
C PHE A 330 -2.36 22.99 3.48
N ASN A 331 -3.41 23.50 2.82
CA ASN A 331 -4.48 24.20 3.52
C ASN A 331 -5.29 23.28 4.44
N ALA A 332 -5.62 22.08 3.97
CA ALA A 332 -6.32 21.06 4.75
C ALA A 332 -5.51 20.65 5.98
N MET A 333 -4.19 20.46 5.84
CA MET A 333 -3.32 20.14 6.97
C MET A 333 -3.28 21.28 8.00
N LYS A 334 -3.14 22.53 7.54
CA LYS A 334 -3.12 23.71 8.43
C LYS A 334 -4.44 23.86 9.21
N GLN A 335 -5.57 23.67 8.53
CA GLN A 335 -6.90 23.75 9.15
C GLN A 335 -7.14 22.61 10.15
N LEU A 336 -6.82 21.37 9.75
CA LEU A 336 -6.96 20.21 10.61
C LEU A 336 -6.11 20.37 11.88
N ARG A 337 -4.87 20.83 11.76
CA ARG A 337 -4.02 21.07 12.92
C ARG A 337 -4.55 22.13 13.87
N ALA A 338 -5.11 23.22 13.33
CA ALA A 338 -5.73 24.24 14.16
C ALA A 338 -6.92 23.67 14.95
N GLN A 339 -7.74 22.81 14.33
CA GLN A 339 -8.85 22.13 14.99
C GLN A 339 -8.37 21.11 16.04
N GLU A 340 -7.41 20.25 15.68
CA GLU A 340 -6.89 19.21 16.58
C GLU A 340 -6.23 19.78 17.82
N ARG A 341 -5.66 20.99 17.77
CA ARG A 341 -5.18 21.69 18.98
C ARG A 341 -6.29 22.12 19.92
N LEU A 342 -7.46 22.47 19.39
CA LEU A 342 -8.62 22.84 20.21
C LEU A 342 -9.29 21.60 20.81
N PHE A 343 -9.42 20.52 20.02
CA PHE A 343 -10.12 19.31 20.45
C PHE A 343 -9.25 18.31 21.22
N ASN A 344 -7.96 18.23 20.91
CA ASN A 344 -7.01 17.27 21.48
C ASN A 344 -5.71 17.97 21.95
N PRO A 345 -5.79 18.93 22.88
CA PRO A 345 -4.63 19.74 23.29
C PRO A 345 -3.47 18.92 23.85
N GLU A 346 -3.77 17.82 24.54
CA GLU A 346 -2.76 16.92 25.14
C GLU A 346 -1.82 16.30 24.09
N ALA A 347 -2.32 16.03 22.88
CA ALA A 347 -1.55 15.47 21.78
C ALA A 347 -0.47 16.44 21.24
N PHE A 348 -0.54 17.72 21.61
CA PHE A 348 0.40 18.79 21.19
C PHE A 348 1.15 19.41 22.38
N SER A 349 1.21 18.71 23.52
CA SER A 349 1.84 19.20 24.75
C SER A 349 3.37 19.29 24.69
N ALA A 350 4.01 18.54 23.78
CA ALA A 350 5.46 18.52 23.64
C ALA A 350 6.02 19.89 23.17
N GLU A 351 7.22 20.25 23.65
CA GLU A 351 7.84 21.54 23.36
C GLU A 351 7.99 21.81 21.84
N GLN A 352 8.29 20.77 21.07
CA GLN A 352 8.40 20.83 19.60
C GLN A 352 7.09 21.15 18.87
N ASP A 353 5.95 20.89 19.50
CA ASP A 353 4.61 21.07 18.94
C ASP A 353 4.00 22.42 19.31
N LYS A 354 4.68 23.23 20.12
CA LYS A 354 4.25 24.58 20.46
C LYS A 354 4.36 25.52 19.26
N PRO A 355 3.42 26.48 19.10
CA PRO A 355 3.57 27.57 18.13
C PRO A 355 4.92 28.28 18.35
N ASN A 356 5.68 28.51 17.29
CA ASN A 356 7.01 29.15 17.31
C ASN A 356 8.14 28.38 18.03
N ALA A 357 7.98 27.07 18.27
CA ALA A 357 9.06 26.28 18.84
C ALA A 357 10.32 26.30 17.95
N LYS A 358 11.49 26.57 18.55
CA LYS A 358 12.80 26.63 17.86
C LYS A 358 13.18 25.32 17.13
N GLN A 359 12.49 24.23 17.42
CA GLN A 359 12.73 22.91 16.84
C GLN A 359 11.93 22.69 15.53
N ARG A 360 11.01 23.61 15.20
CA ARG A 360 10.19 23.59 13.97
C ARG A 360 10.93 24.14 12.77
N GLU A 361 11.76 25.14 12.97
CA GLU A 361 12.53 25.80 11.92
C GLU A 361 13.96 26.10 12.36
N TYR A 362 14.87 26.14 11.40
CA TYR A 362 16.24 26.59 11.58
C TYR A 362 16.47 27.81 10.71
N ILE A 363 16.87 28.92 11.34
CA ILE A 363 17.27 30.15 10.67
C ILE A 363 18.73 30.40 11.07
N SER A 364 19.61 30.50 10.07
CA SER A 364 21.03 30.75 10.31
C SER A 364 21.27 32.14 10.91
N PRO A 365 22.23 32.28 11.85
CA PRO A 365 22.60 33.60 12.37
C PRO A 365 23.30 34.46 11.30
N ILE A 366 24.00 33.83 10.36
CA ILE A 366 24.67 34.50 9.24
C ILE A 366 23.59 35.03 8.28
N ARG A 367 23.66 36.33 7.99
CA ARG A 367 22.79 37.02 7.02
C ARG A 367 23.65 37.69 5.96
N LEU A 368 23.29 37.50 4.70
CA LEU A 368 23.90 38.16 3.55
C LEU A 368 22.84 39.09 2.93
N PHE A 369 23.16 40.38 2.84
CA PHE A 369 22.22 41.42 2.38
C PHE A 369 20.88 41.44 3.14
N GLY A 370 20.92 41.23 4.47
CA GLY A 370 19.73 41.21 5.32
C GLY A 370 18.92 39.90 5.29
N VAL A 371 19.21 38.99 4.36
CA VAL A 371 18.55 37.69 4.18
C VAL A 371 19.37 36.58 4.85
N PRO A 372 18.76 35.65 5.62
CA PRO A 372 19.51 34.56 6.24
C PRO A 372 20.15 33.65 5.19
N LEU A 373 21.35 33.15 5.49
CA LEU A 373 22.05 32.19 4.64
C LEU A 373 21.26 30.89 4.46
N ILE A 374 20.69 30.36 5.55
CA ILE A 374 19.92 29.12 5.57
C ILE A 374 18.61 29.34 6.35
N HIS A 375 17.49 28.96 5.75
CA HIS A 375 16.18 28.94 6.40
C HIS A 375 15.46 27.62 6.06
N MET A 376 15.36 26.70 7.02
CA MET A 376 14.78 25.36 6.80
C MET A 376 13.66 25.08 7.79
N GLN A 377 12.47 24.74 7.28
CA GLN A 377 11.32 24.31 8.06
C GLN A 377 11.22 22.78 8.06
N PHE A 378 11.13 22.19 9.25
CA PHE A 378 11.16 20.73 9.45
C PHE A 378 9.89 20.16 10.07
N ALA A 379 8.93 21.01 10.43
CA ALA A 379 7.66 20.62 11.03
C ALA A 379 6.53 20.61 10.00
N MET A 380 5.44 19.91 10.33
CA MET A 380 4.23 19.97 9.52
C MET A 380 3.64 21.39 9.48
N PRO A 381 3.05 21.79 8.34
CA PRO A 381 2.58 23.17 8.12
C PRO A 381 1.50 23.59 9.12
N GLU A 382 1.60 24.82 9.61
CA GLU A 382 0.62 25.44 10.49
C GLU A 382 0.10 26.79 9.98
N GLN A 383 -1.00 27.26 10.56
CA GLN A 383 -1.61 28.54 10.19
C GLN A 383 -0.67 29.72 10.43
N THR A 384 0.12 29.68 11.50
CA THR A 384 1.09 30.72 11.87
C THR A 384 2.38 30.69 11.06
N ASP A 385 2.63 29.61 10.31
CA ASP A 385 3.89 29.44 9.59
C ASP A 385 3.93 30.34 8.34
N ASN A 386 4.92 31.23 8.33
CA ASN A 386 5.32 32.01 7.17
C ASN A 386 6.14 31.17 6.18
N PRO A 387 6.26 31.57 4.91
CA PRO A 387 7.17 30.91 3.99
C PRO A 387 8.63 30.98 4.44
N ALA A 388 9.40 29.94 4.12
CA ALA A 388 10.84 29.96 4.33
C ALA A 388 11.50 30.88 3.31
N VAL A 389 12.25 31.89 3.77
CA VAL A 389 12.99 32.84 2.93
C VAL A 389 14.46 32.86 3.36
N GLY A 390 15.37 32.63 2.41
CA GLY A 390 16.82 32.58 2.67
C GLY A 390 17.65 32.53 1.38
N TRP A 391 18.98 32.49 1.49
CA TRP A 391 19.83 32.12 0.35
C TRP A 391 19.62 30.65 -0.03
N ILE A 392 19.57 29.79 0.99
CA ILE A 392 19.15 28.40 0.93
C ILE A 392 17.87 28.29 1.75
N ALA A 393 16.74 28.01 1.09
CA ALA A 393 15.44 27.92 1.73
C ALA A 393 14.85 26.50 1.62
N GLY A 394 14.18 26.03 2.67
CA GLY A 394 13.55 24.71 2.69
C GLY A 394 12.22 24.70 3.44
N GLY A 395 11.17 24.11 2.87
CA GLY A 395 9.87 24.00 3.57
C GLY A 395 8.67 23.70 2.69
N SER A 396 7.46 23.88 3.22
CA SER A 396 6.23 23.72 2.43
C SER A 396 6.10 24.78 1.33
N LYS A 397 6.50 26.02 1.65
CA LYS A 397 6.71 27.12 0.71
C LYS A 397 8.10 27.69 0.98
N ALA A 398 8.98 27.66 -0.02
CA ALA A 398 10.37 28.06 0.10
C ALA A 398 10.77 29.03 -1.03
N TYR A 399 11.32 30.18 -0.64
CA TYR A 399 11.82 31.23 -1.52
C TYR A 399 13.33 31.40 -1.26
N GLY A 400 14.13 30.94 -2.21
CA GLY A 400 15.58 30.94 -2.15
C GLY A 400 16.18 31.97 -3.09
N LEU A 401 17.18 32.75 -2.63
CA LEU A 401 17.96 33.60 -3.54
C LEU A 401 18.94 32.79 -4.40
N LEU A 402 19.41 31.64 -3.90
CA LEU A 402 20.29 30.72 -4.63
C LEU A 402 19.62 29.36 -4.82
N PHE A 403 19.10 28.80 -3.74
CA PHE A 403 18.55 27.45 -3.72
C PHE A 403 17.26 27.35 -2.89
N ALA A 404 16.26 26.64 -3.41
CA ALA A 404 15.03 26.32 -2.68
C ALA A 404 14.66 24.84 -2.79
N TRP A 405 14.23 24.25 -1.67
CA TRP A 405 13.76 22.86 -1.60
C TRP A 405 12.41 22.75 -0.90
N GLY A 406 11.40 22.10 -1.49
CA GLY A 406 10.11 22.04 -0.80
C GLY A 406 8.89 21.58 -1.57
N GLY A 407 7.72 21.89 -1.01
CA GLY A 407 6.44 21.71 -1.72
C GLY A 407 6.33 22.65 -2.90
N ILE A 408 6.32 23.95 -2.62
CA ILE A 408 6.46 25.03 -3.59
C ILE A 408 7.84 25.65 -3.38
N ALA A 409 8.72 25.51 -4.37
CA ALA A 409 10.09 26.00 -4.32
C ALA A 409 10.34 27.04 -5.41
N VAL A 410 10.86 28.21 -5.05
CA VAL A 410 11.16 29.30 -5.98
C VAL A 410 12.59 29.78 -5.73
N ALA A 411 13.50 29.53 -6.67
CA ALA A 411 14.91 29.95 -6.62
C ALA A 411 15.59 29.73 -7.97
N PRO A 412 16.76 30.34 -8.25
CA PRO A 412 17.55 30.01 -9.43
C PRO A 412 17.80 28.51 -9.59
N ILE A 413 18.10 27.80 -8.50
CA ILE A 413 18.11 26.33 -8.46
C ILE A 413 17.02 25.86 -7.51
N SER A 414 16.02 25.14 -8.02
CA SER A 414 14.83 24.76 -7.24
C SER A 414 14.50 23.28 -7.37
N VAL A 415 14.13 22.66 -6.26
CA VAL A 415 13.73 21.25 -6.20
C VAL A 415 12.45 21.11 -5.38
N GLY A 416 11.37 20.60 -5.95
CA GLY A 416 10.12 20.47 -5.19
C GLY A 416 8.99 19.72 -5.87
N ILE A 417 7.79 19.77 -5.31
CA ILE A 417 6.59 19.26 -6.01
C ILE A 417 6.27 20.20 -7.17
N ILE A 418 6.24 21.50 -6.87
CA ILE A 418 6.13 22.59 -7.84
C ILE A 418 7.37 23.46 -7.69
N ALA A 419 8.20 23.51 -8.72
CA ALA A 419 9.51 24.16 -8.70
C ALA A 419 9.59 25.25 -9.77
N PHE A 420 10.07 26.44 -9.39
CA PHE A 420 10.30 27.58 -10.28
C PHE A 420 11.75 28.04 -10.20
N GLY A 421 12.44 28.12 -11.34
CA GLY A 421 13.83 28.56 -11.34
C GLY A 421 14.51 28.70 -12.70
N ILE A 422 15.83 28.91 -12.69
CA ILE A 422 16.67 28.73 -13.89
C ILE A 422 16.87 27.24 -14.11
N VAL A 423 17.22 26.51 -13.06
CA VAL A 423 17.26 25.06 -13.01
C VAL A 423 16.17 24.61 -12.04
N SER A 424 15.15 23.90 -12.54
CA SER A 424 14.00 23.49 -11.74
C SER A 424 13.73 22.00 -11.88
N VAL A 425 13.61 21.29 -10.76
CA VAL A 425 13.32 19.86 -10.72
C VAL A 425 12.09 19.60 -9.87
N GLY A 426 11.06 18.96 -10.42
CA GLY A 426 9.89 18.62 -9.61
C GLY A 426 8.86 17.72 -10.27
N ALA A 427 7.71 17.51 -9.62
CA ALA A 427 6.58 16.89 -10.33
C ALA A 427 6.09 17.82 -11.45
N VAL A 428 6.02 19.12 -11.14
CA VAL A 428 5.87 20.21 -12.10
C VAL A 428 7.09 21.13 -11.95
N GLY A 429 8.00 21.08 -12.93
CA GLY A 429 9.18 21.95 -12.98
C GLY A 429 9.00 23.06 -14.00
N ILE A 430 9.25 24.32 -13.62
CA ILE A 430 9.10 25.49 -14.49
C ILE A 430 10.41 26.30 -14.47
N GLY A 431 11.09 26.41 -15.61
CA GLY A 431 12.37 27.12 -15.66
C GLY A 431 13.10 27.15 -16.99
N LEU A 432 14.33 27.67 -17.03
CA LEU A 432 15.13 27.64 -18.26
C LEU A 432 15.59 26.20 -18.59
N LEU A 433 16.07 25.49 -17.59
CA LEU A 433 16.36 24.06 -17.58
C LEU A 433 15.38 23.39 -16.61
N ALA A 434 14.33 22.78 -17.15
CA ALA A 434 13.26 22.19 -16.35
C ALA A 434 13.27 20.67 -16.46
N ALA A 435 13.07 19.98 -15.33
CA ALA A 435 12.91 18.54 -15.31
C ALA A 435 11.79 18.08 -14.37
N GLY A 436 11.06 17.03 -14.76
CA GLY A 436 10.00 16.52 -13.92
C GLY A 436 9.08 15.45 -14.52
N THR A 437 7.95 15.20 -13.85
CA THR A 437 6.83 14.48 -14.48
C THR A 437 6.29 15.33 -15.62
N VAL A 438 6.05 16.62 -15.35
CA VAL A 438 5.83 17.65 -16.37
C VAL A 438 6.87 18.75 -16.19
N ALA A 439 7.61 19.04 -17.25
CA ALA A 439 8.58 20.12 -17.30
C ALA A 439 8.11 21.21 -18.27
N ILE A 440 8.23 22.48 -17.88
CA ILE A 440 7.87 23.64 -18.70
C ILE A 440 9.08 24.57 -18.74
N GLY A 441 9.66 24.84 -19.90
CA GLY A 441 10.89 25.62 -19.92
C GLY A 441 11.57 25.93 -21.25
N GLY A 442 12.81 26.41 -21.18
CA GLY A 442 13.67 26.56 -22.36
C GLY A 442 14.07 25.17 -22.89
N LEU A 443 14.79 24.42 -22.08
CA LEU A 443 15.09 23.00 -22.24
C LEU A 443 14.31 22.22 -21.19
N ALA A 444 13.35 21.41 -21.62
CA ALA A 444 12.44 20.68 -20.75
C ALA A 444 12.65 19.17 -20.88
N PHE A 445 12.75 18.46 -19.75
CA PHE A 445 12.97 17.02 -19.66
C PHE A 445 11.92 16.34 -18.78
N GLY A 446 11.25 15.28 -19.24
CA GLY A 446 10.30 14.61 -18.34
C GLY A 446 9.47 13.48 -18.92
N ALA A 447 8.43 13.08 -18.20
CA ALA A 447 7.40 12.21 -18.79
C ALA A 447 6.60 13.00 -19.84
N SER A 448 6.33 14.28 -19.55
CA SER A 448 5.90 15.26 -20.55
C SER A 448 6.69 16.55 -20.43
N ALA A 449 6.87 17.24 -21.55
CA ALA A 449 7.70 18.44 -21.62
C ALA A 449 7.04 19.49 -22.51
N ILE A 450 7.09 20.75 -22.07
CA ILE A 450 6.65 21.92 -22.83
C ILE A 450 7.82 22.90 -22.89
N GLY A 451 8.23 23.38 -24.06
CA GLY A 451 9.32 24.34 -24.07
C GLY A 451 9.80 24.90 -25.40
N TYR A 452 10.97 25.55 -25.40
CA TYR A 452 11.65 25.88 -26.66
C TYR A 452 12.20 24.61 -27.31
N GLN A 453 12.79 23.74 -26.48
CA GLN A 453 13.28 22.40 -26.80
C GLN A 453 12.75 21.44 -25.72
N ALA A 454 11.99 20.42 -26.12
CA ALA A 454 11.27 19.55 -25.21
C ALA A 454 11.61 18.08 -25.47
N PHE A 455 12.05 17.38 -24.43
CA PHE A 455 12.47 15.98 -24.47
C PHE A 455 11.70 15.18 -23.45
N SER A 456 10.92 14.21 -23.92
CA SER A 456 10.07 13.45 -23.02
C SER A 456 9.92 12.00 -23.43
N SER A 457 9.38 11.18 -22.53
CA SER A 457 9.03 9.80 -22.85
C SER A 457 7.63 9.65 -23.45
N LEU A 458 6.66 10.50 -23.08
CA LEU A 458 5.24 10.32 -23.44
C LEU A 458 4.67 11.44 -24.31
N SER A 459 4.90 12.71 -23.96
CA SER A 459 4.29 13.86 -24.67
C SER A 459 5.16 15.11 -24.61
N SER A 460 5.55 15.64 -25.77
CA SER A 460 6.37 16.85 -25.89
C SER A 460 5.72 17.90 -26.78
N LEU A 461 5.59 19.12 -26.28
CA LEU A 461 5.18 20.30 -27.04
C LEU A 461 6.32 21.32 -27.05
N ALA A 462 6.77 21.74 -28.23
CA ALA A 462 7.90 22.66 -28.34
C ALA A 462 7.71 23.77 -29.37
N TRP A 463 8.55 24.81 -29.26
CA TRP A 463 8.70 25.77 -30.36
C TRP A 463 9.67 25.22 -31.41
N GLN A 464 10.94 25.04 -31.06
CA GLN A 464 12.00 24.64 -31.99
C GLN A 464 12.05 23.12 -32.21
N GLY A 465 12.09 22.34 -31.13
CA GLY A 465 12.38 20.91 -31.20
C GLY A 465 11.64 20.09 -30.15
N ALA A 466 10.86 19.11 -30.59
CA ALA A 466 10.12 18.20 -29.72
C ALA A 466 10.55 16.75 -29.97
N VAL A 467 10.95 16.04 -28.92
CA VAL A 467 11.26 14.60 -28.99
C VAL A 467 10.45 13.85 -27.96
N SER A 468 9.71 12.84 -28.40
CA SER A 468 8.89 12.01 -27.53
C SER A 468 8.75 10.57 -28.01
N GLY A 469 8.70 9.62 -27.08
CA GLY A 469 8.33 8.22 -27.37
C GLY A 469 6.83 8.02 -27.68
N GLY A 470 6.00 9.04 -27.43
CA GLY A 470 4.58 9.09 -27.77
C GLY A 470 4.27 10.24 -28.72
N PHE A 471 3.66 11.30 -28.19
CA PHE A 471 3.23 12.47 -28.96
C PHE A 471 4.32 13.55 -28.98
N ALA A 472 4.69 14.03 -30.16
CA ALA A 472 5.63 15.12 -30.33
C ALA A 472 5.03 16.20 -31.23
N THR A 473 4.92 17.43 -30.74
CA THR A 473 4.43 18.55 -31.54
C THR A 473 5.38 19.73 -31.39
N ALA A 474 5.87 20.24 -32.51
CA ALA A 474 6.71 21.44 -32.56
C ALA A 474 6.34 22.32 -33.75
N VAL A 475 6.80 23.58 -33.74
CA VAL A 475 6.70 24.44 -34.93
C VAL A 475 7.70 23.94 -35.98
N ASN A 476 8.99 23.84 -35.63
CA ASN A 476 10.05 23.55 -36.59
C ASN A 476 10.35 22.05 -36.75
N GLY A 477 10.77 21.36 -35.68
CA GLY A 477 11.22 19.98 -35.76
C GLY A 477 10.61 19.06 -34.69
N ALA A 478 10.01 17.93 -35.10
CA ALA A 478 9.47 16.95 -34.18
C ALA A 478 9.93 15.51 -34.52
N ILE A 479 10.34 14.77 -33.49
CA ILE A 479 10.65 13.34 -33.57
C ILE A 479 9.80 12.58 -32.57
N GLY A 480 9.01 11.63 -33.04
CA GLY A 480 8.25 10.76 -32.16
C GLY A 480 7.35 9.78 -32.88
N ALA A 481 6.65 8.97 -32.08
CA ALA A 481 5.72 7.97 -32.59
C ALA A 481 4.57 8.62 -33.39
N ILE A 482 4.07 9.75 -32.87
CA ILE A 482 3.10 10.63 -33.52
C ILE A 482 3.71 12.03 -33.50
N ALA A 483 4.11 12.54 -34.66
CA ALA A 483 4.90 13.77 -34.78
C ALA A 483 4.22 14.81 -35.68
N TYR A 484 4.10 16.04 -35.19
CA TYR A 484 3.60 17.21 -35.93
C TYR A 484 4.62 18.34 -35.87
N ALA A 485 5.14 18.74 -37.03
CA ALA A 485 6.00 19.91 -37.22
C ALA A 485 6.18 20.19 -38.71
N GLU A 486 6.79 21.32 -39.07
CA GLU A 486 7.28 21.56 -40.44
C GLU A 486 8.21 20.43 -40.91
N GLN A 487 9.08 19.95 -40.00
CA GLN A 487 9.97 18.82 -40.21
C GLN A 487 9.65 17.74 -39.19
N ALA A 488 9.01 16.66 -39.63
CA ALA A 488 8.61 15.55 -38.75
C ALA A 488 9.35 14.26 -39.13
N ASN A 489 9.96 13.59 -38.15
CA ASN A 489 10.57 12.26 -38.28
C ASN A 489 11.58 12.13 -39.45
N ASN A 490 12.34 13.19 -39.73
CA ASN A 490 13.37 13.22 -40.78
C ASN A 490 14.72 13.71 -40.25
N GLU A 491 15.76 13.67 -41.08
CA GLU A 491 17.13 14.07 -40.68
C GLU A 491 17.21 15.53 -40.25
N LEU A 492 16.46 16.42 -40.90
CA LEU A 492 16.44 17.84 -40.56
C LEU A 492 15.80 18.06 -39.18
N ALA A 493 14.72 17.34 -38.86
CA ALA A 493 14.14 17.31 -37.52
C ALA A 493 15.17 16.85 -36.49
N ALA A 494 15.97 15.82 -36.79
CA ALA A 494 17.00 15.31 -35.88
C ALA A 494 18.11 16.33 -35.59
N GLN A 495 18.48 17.15 -36.58
CA GLN A 495 19.39 18.27 -36.41
C GLN A 495 18.76 19.39 -35.58
N LEU A 496 17.51 19.76 -35.88
CA LEU A 496 16.77 20.80 -35.16
C LEU A 496 16.56 20.45 -33.67
N THR A 497 16.38 19.18 -33.34
CA THR A 497 16.23 18.70 -31.95
C THR A 497 17.57 18.42 -31.26
N ASN A 498 18.71 18.58 -31.94
CA ASN A 498 20.04 18.22 -31.44
C ASN A 498 20.09 16.82 -30.78
N LEU A 499 19.54 15.82 -31.49
CA LEU A 499 19.24 14.49 -30.93
C LEU A 499 20.49 13.78 -30.37
N SER A 500 21.65 14.00 -30.98
CA SER A 500 22.93 13.36 -30.61
C SER A 500 23.45 13.81 -29.24
N PHE A 501 23.42 15.13 -28.97
CA PHE A 501 23.77 15.69 -27.67
C PHE A 501 22.90 15.07 -26.57
N ILE A 502 21.62 14.90 -26.84
CA ILE A 502 20.66 14.44 -25.84
C ILE A 502 20.83 12.97 -25.56
N HIS A 503 21.01 12.13 -26.57
CA HIS A 503 21.34 10.72 -26.36
C HIS A 503 22.59 10.55 -25.48
N GLN A 504 23.58 11.41 -25.66
CA GLN A 504 24.83 11.35 -24.90
C GLN A 504 24.66 11.74 -23.42
N TYR A 505 23.84 12.76 -23.12
CA TYR A 505 23.79 13.35 -21.77
C TYR A 505 22.49 13.09 -20.99
N TYR A 506 21.42 12.61 -21.63
CA TYR A 506 20.10 12.47 -21.01
C TYR A 506 20.10 11.56 -19.77
N ALA A 507 20.80 10.42 -19.83
CA ALA A 507 20.92 9.51 -18.69
C ALA A 507 21.66 10.14 -17.50
N TRP A 508 22.69 10.96 -17.78
CA TRP A 508 23.43 11.69 -16.75
C TRP A 508 22.58 12.77 -16.11
N VAL A 509 21.79 13.50 -16.91
CA VAL A 509 20.84 14.51 -16.42
C VAL A 509 19.79 13.87 -15.51
N LEU A 510 19.16 12.77 -15.94
CA LEU A 510 18.19 12.02 -15.13
C LEU A 510 18.78 11.48 -13.83
N GLY A 511 20.00 10.96 -13.88
CA GLY A 511 20.68 10.47 -12.70
C GLY A 511 21.01 11.57 -11.69
N LEU A 512 21.49 12.72 -12.19
CA LEU A 512 21.78 13.89 -11.35
C LEU A 512 20.49 14.39 -10.67
N ILE A 513 19.39 14.48 -11.42
CA ILE A 513 18.04 14.77 -10.89
C ILE A 513 17.66 13.78 -9.78
N ALA A 514 17.81 12.46 -10.01
CA ALA A 514 17.47 11.44 -9.02
C ALA A 514 18.24 11.64 -7.71
N VAL A 515 19.54 11.94 -7.79
CA VAL A 515 20.39 12.19 -6.61
C VAL A 515 19.90 13.42 -5.85
N PHE A 516 19.66 14.55 -6.54
CA PHE A 516 19.20 15.79 -5.90
C PHE A 516 17.79 15.70 -5.31
N VAL A 517 16.97 14.76 -5.78
CA VAL A 517 15.59 14.56 -5.31
C VAL A 517 15.53 13.52 -4.18
N ILE A 518 16.13 12.35 -4.38
CA ILE A 518 16.01 11.20 -3.47
C ILE A 518 16.86 11.39 -2.22
N VAL A 519 18.12 11.82 -2.35
CA VAL A 519 19.06 11.87 -1.21
C VAL A 519 18.58 12.83 -0.12
N PRO A 520 18.15 14.07 -0.42
CA PRO A 520 17.62 14.97 0.60
C PRO A 520 16.33 14.45 1.24
N ALA A 521 15.43 13.85 0.45
CA ALA A 521 14.17 13.28 0.97
C ALA A 521 14.44 12.12 1.95
N ALA A 522 15.33 11.21 1.58
CA ALA A 522 15.75 10.09 2.43
C ALA A 522 16.43 10.56 3.71
N TRP A 523 17.36 11.53 3.60
CA TRP A 523 18.04 12.13 4.73
C TRP A 523 17.06 12.81 5.69
N HIS A 524 16.14 13.63 5.16
CA HIS A 524 15.13 14.31 5.95
C HIS A 524 14.23 13.30 6.69
N SER A 525 13.73 12.29 5.99
CA SER A 525 12.89 11.23 6.59
C SER A 525 13.60 10.49 7.73
N ASN A 526 14.88 10.16 7.55
CA ASN A 526 15.67 9.51 8.60
C ASN A 526 15.94 10.42 9.80
N LYS A 527 16.18 11.72 9.58
CA LYS A 527 16.36 12.71 10.66
C LYS A 527 15.08 12.93 11.45
N VAL A 528 13.94 13.01 10.77
CA VAL A 528 12.62 13.09 11.42
C VAL A 528 12.40 11.87 12.31
N ARG A 529 12.63 10.65 11.80
CA ARG A 529 12.51 9.42 12.59
C ARG A 529 13.35 9.44 13.85
N ALA A 530 14.63 9.81 13.72
CA ALA A 530 15.56 9.85 14.83
C ALA A 530 15.12 10.87 15.89
N ARG A 531 14.66 12.06 15.47
CA ARG A 531 14.12 13.10 16.36
C ARG A 531 12.87 12.62 17.10
N MET A 532 11.92 12.04 16.37
CA MET A 532 10.64 11.59 16.95
C MET A 532 10.83 10.43 17.93
N ARG A 533 11.72 9.47 17.65
CA ARG A 533 12.04 8.37 18.58
C ARG A 533 12.74 8.83 19.85
N LYS A 534 13.68 9.77 19.74
CA LYS A 534 14.39 10.33 20.91
C LYS A 534 13.44 11.03 21.88
N ASN A 535 12.36 11.62 21.36
CA ASN A 535 11.36 12.31 22.17
C ASN A 535 10.26 11.40 22.73
N ALA A 536 10.09 10.18 22.20
CA ALA A 536 9.19 9.19 22.78
C ALA A 536 9.82 8.42 23.96
N LEU A 537 11.15 8.49 24.10
CA LEU A 537 11.93 7.89 25.18
C LEU A 537 12.19 8.86 26.36
N LYS A 538 11.80 10.13 26.21
CA LYS A 538 11.85 11.17 27.23
C LYS A 538 10.43 11.48 27.67
#